data_AF-A0A6N2RBH0-F1
#
_entry.id   AF-A0A6N2RBH0-F1
#
_cell.length_a   1.000
_cell.length_b   1.000
_cell.length_c   1.000
_cell.angle_alpha   90.00
_cell.angle_beta   90.00
_cell.angle_gamma   90.00
#
_symmetry.space_group_name_H-M   'P 1'
#
loop_
_entity.id
_entity.type
_entity.pdbx_description
1 polymer ?
#
loop_
_entity_poly.entity_id
_entity_poly.type
_entity_poly.pdbx_seq_one_letter_code
_entity_poly.pdbx_strand_id
1 'polypeptide(L)' 'MGYGMMFGETTKDFFLKQIKGRGYVDVGTSVISEFYTPLVPKGHDFLKEIKKLIDSRQGVQAACEAKAAETD' A
#
# COMPACT_ATOMS: atom_id res chain seq x y z
N MET A 1 -11.00 26.11 -3.13
CA MET A 1 -11.56 26.39 -4.47
C MET A 1 -11.39 25.25 -5.49
N GLY A 2 -10.49 24.26 -5.31
CA GLY A 2 -10.35 23.16 -6.29
C GLY A 2 -11.27 21.94 -6.09
N TYR A 3 -11.65 21.63 -4.84
CA TYR A 3 -12.39 20.38 -4.53
C TYR A 3 -13.84 20.39 -5.01
N GLY A 4 -14.58 21.50 -4.79
CA GLY A 4 -15.96 21.66 -5.28
C GLY A 4 -16.07 21.65 -6.80
N MET A 5 -14.99 21.98 -7.53
CA MET A 5 -14.95 21.90 -9.00
C MET A 5 -14.75 20.46 -9.50
N MET A 6 -14.12 19.58 -8.72
CA MET A 6 -13.82 18.20 -9.13
C MET A 6 -14.93 17.21 -8.75
N PHE A 7 -15.67 17.47 -7.67
CA PHE A 7 -16.62 16.50 -7.08
C PHE A 7 -18.06 17.00 -6.91
N GLY A 8 -18.38 18.23 -7.32
CA GLY A 8 -19.72 18.83 -7.14
C GLY A 8 -20.04 19.22 -5.70
N GLU A 9 -21.10 20.00 -5.50
CA GLU A 9 -21.48 20.56 -4.20
C GLU A 9 -21.57 19.50 -3.10
N THR A 10 -20.73 19.65 -2.08
CA THR A 10 -20.85 18.90 -0.84
C THR A 10 -20.77 19.86 0.33
N THR A 11 -21.80 19.86 1.17
CA THR A 11 -21.85 20.44 2.53
C THR A 11 -20.82 19.85 3.50
N LYS A 12 -19.89 19.03 3.00
CA LYS A 12 -18.80 18.46 3.78
C LYS A 12 -17.62 19.42 3.75
N ASP A 13 -17.46 20.17 4.82
CA ASP A 13 -16.25 20.94 5.10
C ASP A 13 -15.09 19.96 5.33
N PHE A 14 -14.50 19.52 4.23
CA PHE A 14 -13.25 18.79 4.19
C PHE A 14 -12.12 19.75 4.55
N PHE A 15 -12.07 20.15 5.83
CA PHE A 15 -11.07 21.06 6.37
C PHE A 15 -9.67 20.65 5.88
N LEU A 16 -8.87 21.66 5.54
CA LEU A 16 -7.46 21.58 5.13
C LEU A 16 -6.59 21.07 6.29
N LYS A 17 -6.82 19.84 6.74
CA LYS A 17 -5.99 19.16 7.72
C LYS A 17 -4.66 18.84 7.04
N GLN A 18 -3.61 19.57 7.42
CA GLN A 18 -2.24 19.42 6.95
C GLN A 18 -1.60 18.15 7.54
N ILE A 19 -2.16 16.98 7.22
CA ILE A 19 -1.69 15.68 7.70
C ILE A 19 -1.01 14.96 6.54
N LYS A 20 0.28 14.61 6.70
CA LYS A 20 1.03 13.87 5.69
C LYS A 20 0.41 12.49 5.47
N GLY A 21 0.26 12.12 4.21
CA GLY A 21 -0.34 10.85 3.81
C GLY A 21 -1.86 10.85 3.79
N ARG A 22 -2.55 11.92 4.21
CA ARG A 22 -4.01 12.03 4.09
C ARG A 22 -4.41 12.29 2.64
N GLY A 23 -5.35 11.52 2.13
CA GLY A 23 -5.95 11.72 0.81
C GLY A 23 -7.43 11.33 0.77
N TYR A 24 -8.06 11.52 -0.39
CA TYR A 24 -9.44 11.12 -0.63
C TYR A 24 -9.51 10.23 -1.86
N VAL A 25 -10.38 9.22 -1.80
CA VAL A 25 -10.64 8.31 -2.91
C VAL A 25 -12.15 8.19 -3.14
N ASP A 26 -12.55 8.22 -4.40
CA ASP A 26 -13.87 7.78 -4.86
C ASP A 26 -13.65 6.54 -5.72
N VAL A 27 -14.32 5.44 -5.37
CA VAL A 27 -14.24 4.16 -6.07
C VAL A 27 -15.35 3.99 -7.12
N GLY A 28 -16.00 5.09 -7.52
CA GLY A 28 -17.06 5.12 -8.52
C GLY A 28 -18.47 5.01 -7.95
N THR A 29 -18.63 5.13 -6.63
CA THR A 29 -19.93 5.12 -5.94
C THR A 29 -20.39 6.52 -5.54
N SER A 30 -19.64 7.55 -5.92
CA SER A 30 -19.86 8.95 -5.53
C SER A 30 -19.81 9.17 -4.01
N VAL A 31 -19.27 8.20 -3.26
CA VAL A 31 -19.02 8.28 -1.82
C VAL A 31 -17.53 8.49 -1.61
N ILE A 32 -17.16 9.73 -1.29
CA ILE A 32 -15.76 10.09 -1.06
C ILE A 32 -15.32 9.62 0.32
N SER A 33 -14.25 8.81 0.35
CA SER A 33 -13.67 8.24 1.56
C SER A 33 -12.28 8.81 1.83
N GLU A 34 -11.95 9.02 3.10
CA GLU A 34 -10.60 9.42 3.53
C GLU A 34 -9.67 8.19 3.59
N PHE A 35 -8.42 8.36 3.17
CA PHE A 35 -7.37 7.37 3.32
C PHE A 35 -6.06 7.97 3.87
N TYR A 36 -5.22 7.10 4.44
CA TYR A 36 -3.90 7.47 4.95
C TYR A 36 -2.84 6.54 4.34
N THR A 37 -1.88 7.10 3.61
CA THR A 37 -0.75 6.33 3.08
C THR A 37 0.17 5.90 4.22
N PRO A 38 0.63 4.65 4.24
CA PRO A 38 1.71 4.24 5.12
C PRO A 38 2.95 5.13 4.90
N LEU A 39 3.54 5.62 5.99
CA LEU A 39 4.76 6.42 5.90
C LEU A 39 5.97 5.51 5.82
N VAL A 40 6.79 5.73 4.81
CA VAL A 40 8.01 4.96 4.59
C VAL A 40 9.21 5.77 5.09
N PRO A 41 10.12 5.17 5.88
CA PRO A 41 11.36 5.83 6.27
C PRO A 41 12.15 6.33 5.05
N LYS A 42 12.74 7.53 5.13
CA LYS A 42 13.44 8.16 3.98
C LYS A 42 14.57 7.31 3.38
N GLY A 43 15.21 6.47 4.20
CA GLY A 43 16.30 5.57 3.78
C GLY A 43 15.86 4.13 3.57
N HIS A 44 14.56 3.85 3.46
CA HIS A 44 14.07 2.49 3.23
C HIS A 44 14.43 2.02 1.82
N ASP A 45 15.15 0.90 1.74
CA ASP A 45 15.52 0.26 0.48
C ASP A 45 14.57 -0.90 0.19
N PHE A 46 13.56 -0.63 -0.65
CA PHE A 46 12.59 -1.63 -1.07
C PHE A 46 13.23 -2.81 -1.79
N LEU A 47 14.24 -2.59 -2.62
CA LEU A 47 14.86 -3.64 -3.42
C LEU A 47 15.62 -4.61 -2.52
N LYS A 48 16.29 -4.11 -1.49
CA LYS A 48 16.95 -4.94 -0.49
C LYS A 48 15.97 -5.81 0.28
N GLU A 49 14.85 -5.26 0.75
CA GLU A 49 13.85 -6.03 1.49
C GLU A 49 13.12 -7.05 0.59
N ILE A 50 12.79 -6.68 -0.66
CA ILE A 50 12.22 -7.60 -1.64
C ILE A 50 13.19 -8.75 -1.93
N LYS A 51 14.49 -8.46 -2.11
CA LYS A 51 15.51 -9.49 -2.33
C LYS A 51 15.57 -10.47 -1.16
N LYS A 52 15.63 -9.98 0.09
CA LYS A 52 15.58 -10.86 1.28
C LYS A 52 14.34 -11.77 1.29
N LEU A 53 13.17 -11.23 0.91
CA LEU A 53 11.94 -12.02 0.84
C LEU A 53 12.03 -13.12 -0.22
N ILE A 54 12.57 -12.81 -1.41
CA ILE A 54 12.79 -13.79 -2.48
C ILE A 54 13.78 -14.87 -2.02
N ASP A 55 14.93 -14.47 -1.48
CA ASP A 55 15.97 -15.40 -1.00
C ASP A 55 15.41 -16.32 0.10
N SER A 56 14.63 -15.77 1.03
CA SER A 56 13.97 -16.56 2.09
C SER A 56 12.95 -17.57 1.53
N ARG A 57 12.21 -17.21 0.49
CA ARG A 57 11.24 -18.09 -0.17
C ARG A 57 11.93 -19.19 -0.96
N GLN A 58 13.04 -18.89 -1.63
CA GLN A 58 13.85 -19.88 -2.35
C GLN A 58 14.47 -20.90 -1.38
N GLY A 59 14.97 -20.46 -0.23
CA GLY A 59 15.46 -21.38 0.81
C GLY A 59 14.38 -22.34 1.33
N VAL A 60 13.14 -21.85 1.51
CA VAL A 60 12.00 -22.67 1.90
C VAL A 60 11.60 -23.65 0.79
N GLN A 61 11.58 -23.19 -0.47
CA GLN A 61 11.22 -24.03 -1.60
C GLN A 61 12.25 -25.15 -1.85
N ALA A 62 13.55 -24.83 -1.80
CA ALA A 62 14.61 -25.81 -1.89
C ALA A 62 14.55 -26.86 -0.75
N ALA A 63 14.22 -26.45 0.48
CA ALA A 63 14.05 -27.36 1.60
C ALA A 63 12.82 -28.28 1.46
N CYS A 64 11.72 -27.78 0.88
CA CYS A 64 10.53 -28.59 0.60
C CYS A 64 10.77 -29.58 -0.55
N GLU A 65 11.46 -29.17 -1.61
CA GLU A 65 11.80 -30.03 -2.75
C GLU A 65 12.79 -31.14 -2.35
N ALA A 66 13.79 -30.83 -1.50
CA ALA A 66 14.70 -31.84 -0.95
C ALA A 66 13.97 -32.91 -0.12
N LYS A 67 13.01 -32.51 0.72
CA LYS A 67 12.17 -33.45 1.48
C LYS A 67 11.32 -34.36 0.59
N ALA A 68 10.83 -33.85 -0.54
CA ALA A 68 10.04 -34.63 -1.48
C ALA A 68 10.88 -35.68 -2.22
N ALA A 69 12.13 -35.34 -2.58
CA ALA A 69 13.06 -36.26 -3.26
C ALA A 69 13.61 -37.37 -2.36
N GLU A 70 13.62 -37.19 -1.04
CA GLU A 70 14.06 -38.23 -0.08
C GLU A 70 12.97 -39.26 0.24
N THR A 71 11.75 -39.13 -0.31
CA THR A 71 10.62 -40.03 -0.02
C THR A 71 10.22 -40.91 -1.22
N ASP A 72 11.05 -41.01 -2.26
CA ASP A 72 10.87 -41.88 -3.43
C ASP A 72 11.92 -43.00 -3.47
#